data_AF-A0A532AYX7-F1
#
_entry.id   AF-A0A532AYX7-F1
#
_cell.length_a   1.000
_cell.length_b   1.000
_cell.length_c   1.000
_cell.angle_alpha   90.00
_cell.angle_beta   90.00
_cell.angle_gamma   90.00
#
_symmetry.space_group_name_H-M   'P 1'
#
loop_
_entity.id
_entity.type
_entity.pdbx_description
1 polymer ?
#
loop_
_entity_poly.entity_id
_entity_poly.type
_entity_poly.pdbx_seq_one_letter_code
_entity_poly.pdbx_strand_id
1 'polypeptide(L)' 'MQDKPVALVTGANKGIGLQIAKDLAANGLTVLVGSRRLEHAEAAAKSFGG' A
#
# COMPACT_ATOMS: atom_id res chain seq x y z
N MET A 1 -12.68 -18.96 7.01
CA MET A 1 -12.14 -17.59 6.84
C MET A 1 -11.68 -17.49 5.40
N GLN A 2 -12.06 -16.45 4.66
CA GLN A 2 -11.45 -16.20 3.35
C GLN A 2 -10.12 -15.48 3.61
N ASP A 3 -9.00 -16.10 3.23
CA ASP A 3 -7.70 -15.46 3.29
C ASP A 3 -7.66 -14.33 2.27
N LYS A 4 -7.62 -13.07 2.74
CA LYS A 4 -7.40 -11.92 1.88
C LYS A 4 -5.95 -11.94 1.39
N PRO A 5 -5.70 -11.89 0.07
CA PRO A 5 -4.33 -11.82 -0.44
C PRO A 5 -3.59 -10.61 0.13
N VAL A 6 -2.31 -10.80 0.46
CA VAL A 6 -1.44 -9.76 0.99
C VAL A 6 -0.44 -9.35 -0.10
N ALA A 7 -0.30 -8.05 -0.34
CA ALA A 7 0.65 -7.49 -1.30
C ALA A 7 1.66 -6.57 -0.61
N LEU A 8 2.95 -6.84 -0.75
CA LEU A 8 4.02 -5.93 -0.33
C LEU A 8 4.49 -5.09 -1.52
N VAL A 9 4.35 -3.77 -1.42
CA VAL A 9 4.74 -2.84 -2.49
C VAL A 9 5.91 -1.98 -2.00
N THR A 10 7.08 -2.14 -2.63
CA THR A 10 8.27 -1.33 -2.33
C THR A 10 8.26 -0.03 -3.12
N GLY A 11 8.76 1.06 -2.53
CA GLY A 11 8.66 2.39 -3.14
C GLY A 11 7.23 2.93 -3.20
N ALA A 12 6.32 2.40 -2.39
CA ALA A 12 4.89 2.74 -2.39
C ALA A 12 4.56 4.12 -1.80
N ASN A 13 5.57 4.94 -1.51
CA ASN A 13 5.36 6.27 -0.96
C ASN A 13 5.12 7.36 -2.02
N LYS A 14 5.34 7.08 -3.32
CA LYS A 14 5.11 8.05 -4.41
C LYS A 14 5.04 7.37 -5.77
N GLY A 15 4.59 8.13 -6.78
CA GLY A 15 4.61 7.73 -8.18
C GLY A 15 3.83 6.43 -8.45
N ILE A 16 4.40 5.57 -9.28
CA ILE A 16 3.77 4.31 -9.72
C ILE A 16 3.51 3.37 -8.55
N GLY A 17 4.47 3.23 -7.62
CA GLY A 17 4.31 2.36 -6.46
C GLY A 17 3.12 2.75 -5.57
N LEU A 18 2.88 4.07 -5.42
CA LEU A 18 1.71 4.56 -4.69
C LEU A 18 0.40 4.22 -5.42
N GLN A 19 0.34 4.42 -6.74
CA GLN A 19 -0.87 4.10 -7.51
C GLN A 19 -1.17 2.60 -7.47
N ILE A 20 -0.16 1.75 -7.60
CA ILE A 20 -0.32 0.29 -7.46
C ILE A 20 -0.86 -0.07 -6.07
N ALA A 21 -0.32 0.52 -5.01
CA ALA A 21 -0.80 0.27 -3.65
C ALA A 21 -2.28 0.65 -3.47
N LYS A 22 -2.70 1.78 -4.06
CA LYS A 22 -4.10 2.23 -4.10
C LYS A 22 -5.01 1.24 -4.82
N ASP A 23 -4.61 0.83 -6.02
CA ASP A 23 -5.41 -0.06 -6.85
C ASP A 23 -5.56 -1.43 -6.17
N LEU A 24 -4.49 -1.97 -5.57
CA LEU A 24 -4.54 -3.24 -4.84
C LEU A 24 -5.44 -3.17 -3.60
N ALA A 25 -5.36 -2.08 -2.83
CA ALA A 25 -6.25 -1.87 -1.68
C ALA A 25 -7.72 -1.78 -2.12
N ALA A 26 -8.00 -1.05 -3.21
CA ALA A 26 -9.34 -0.95 -3.79
C ALA A 26 -9.88 -2.31 -4.30
N ASN A 27 -8.99 -3.23 -4.69
CA ASN A 27 -9.34 -4.60 -5.07
C ASN A 27 -9.49 -5.55 -3.86
N GLY A 28 -9.43 -5.04 -2.62
CA GLY A 28 -9.71 -5.80 -1.41
C GLY A 28 -8.53 -6.59 -0.84
N LEU A 29 -7.31 -6.34 -1.34
CA LEU A 29 -6.09 -6.91 -0.78
C LEU A 29 -5.65 -6.18 0.48
N THR A 30 -4.94 -6.88 1.36
CA THR A 30 -4.17 -6.22 2.42
C THR A 30 -2.86 -5.73 1.83
N VAL A 31 -2.58 -4.43 1.92
CA VAL A 31 -1.41 -3.82 1.29
C VAL A 31 -0.40 -3.38 2.33
N LEU A 32 0.84 -3.86 2.21
CA LEU A 32 1.99 -3.43 3.00
C LEU A 32 2.79 -2.39 2.21
N VAL A 33 2.99 -1.22 2.81
CA VAL A 33 3.67 -0.07 2.19
C VAL A 33 5.15 -0.08 2.56
N GLY A 34 6.01 -0.42 1.61
CA GLY A 34 7.47 -0.36 1.77
C GLY A 34 8.04 1.00 1.35
N SER A 35 8.73 1.67 2.27
CA SER A 35 9.53 2.87 1.97
C SER A 35 10.80 2.92 2.82
N ARG A 36 11.78 3.72 2.39
CA ARG A 36 13.02 4.00 3.15
C ARG A 36 12.77 4.89 4.37
N ARG A 37 11.69 5.67 4.37
CA ARG A 37 11.33 6.60 5.44
C ARG A 37 9.93 6.25 5.94
N LEU A 38 9.83 5.97 7.24
CA LEU A 38 8.58 5.55 7.88
C LEU A 38 7.48 6.61 7.73
N GLU A 39 7.81 7.88 7.97
CA GLU A 39 6.90 9.03 7.82
C GLU A 39 6.20 9.07 6.44
N HIS A 40 6.92 8.71 5.36
CA HIS A 40 6.36 8.70 4.02
C HIS A 40 5.51 7.45 3.75
N ALA A 41 5.88 6.31 4.33
CA ALA A 41 5.07 5.10 4.25
C ALA A 41 3.74 5.27 5.00
N GLU A 42 3.76 5.88 6.19
CA GLU A 42 2.55 6.17 6.97
C GLU A 42 1.63 7.16 6.24
N ALA A 43 2.19 8.24 5.68
CA ALA A 43 1.41 9.20 4.90
C ALA A 43 0.77 8.54 3.66
N ALA A 44 1.51 7.66 2.98
CA ALA A 44 1.00 6.90 1.85
C ALA A 44 -0.14 5.96 2.27
N ALA A 45 0.06 5.15 3.31
CA ALA A 45 -0.97 4.23 3.82
C ALA A 45 -2.27 4.96 4.22
N LYS A 46 -2.15 6.12 4.88
CA LYS A 46 -3.29 6.98 5.23
C LYS A 46 -4.04 7.55 4.02
N SER A 47 -3.37 7.68 2.87
CA SER A 47 -3.95 8.33 1.68
C SER A 47 -4.96 7.46 0.91
N PHE A 48 -5.01 6.16 1.19
CA PHE A 48 -5.89 5.23 0.46
C PHE A 48 -6.59 4.19 1.31
N GLY A 49 -6.47 4.29 2.64
CA GLY A 49 -7.36 3.63 3.60
C GLY A 49 -7.57 2.14 3.32
N GLY A 50 -6.61 1.32 3.77
CA GLY A 50 -6.73 -0.13 3.91
C GLY A 50 -6.51 -0.54 5.35
#